data_AF-A0A6G1R5G0-F1
#
_entry.id   AF-A0A6G1R5G0-F1
#
_cell.length_a   1.000
_cell.length_b   1.000
_cell.length_c   1.000
_cell.angle_alpha   90.00
_cell.angle_beta   90.00
_cell.angle_gamma   90.00
#
_symmetry.space_group_name_H-M   'P 1'
#
loop_
_entity.id
_entity.type
_entity.pdbx_description
1 polymer ?
#
loop_
_entity_poly.entity_id
_entity_poly.type
_entity_poly.pdbx_seq_one_letter_code
_entity_poly.pdbx_strand_id
1 'polypeptide(L)'
;MTWTSSMSSGYSSLEEEESEEFFFTARTSFFRRPPGKTRAAPQDVQKETEPHLYLSKEEVKEKIQSYNSSVTDKLKMTLNANGIYTGFIKVQMELCRPITVQSSQSQGRCAHSNNETAFYLPDGCVNTLHISSTNTVREVIEALLKKFFVADNPAKFALYKRCHKEDQVYTCKLSDRERPLYLRLVAGPRTEMLSFVLREHETGEVMWEAFTIPELQNFLRILDKEENEQLQILKKRYAAYRDKLEEALGGVWKPG
;
A
#
# COMPACT_ATOMS: atom_id res chain seq x y z
N MET A 1 -29.93 63.45 -21.74
CA MET A 1 -28.58 63.13 -22.27
C MET A 1 -27.57 63.42 -21.17
N THR A 2 -27.02 62.38 -20.54
CA THR A 2 -25.60 62.12 -20.20
C THR A 2 -25.52 60.98 -19.18
N TRP A 3 -24.82 59.92 -19.57
CA TRP A 3 -24.34 58.77 -18.78
C TRP A 3 -23.36 59.24 -17.65
N THR A 4 -23.00 58.48 -16.61
CA THR A 4 -22.41 57.12 -16.61
C THR A 4 -22.50 56.37 -15.26
N SER A 5 -22.50 55.04 -15.39
CA SER A 5 -22.48 53.94 -14.40
C SER A 5 -21.26 53.87 -13.45
N SER A 6 -21.39 53.15 -12.32
CA SER A 6 -20.58 51.95 -11.97
C SER A 6 -20.93 51.37 -10.59
N MET A 7 -20.57 50.09 -10.41
CA MET A 7 -21.21 49.02 -9.62
C MET A 7 -20.60 48.70 -8.24
N SER A 8 -21.30 47.80 -7.53
CA SER A 8 -20.81 46.69 -6.68
C SER A 8 -20.97 46.88 -5.16
N SER A 9 -21.95 46.25 -4.49
CA SER A 9 -22.06 44.82 -4.08
C SER A 9 -21.05 44.41 -3.00
N GLY A 10 -21.58 44.08 -1.81
CA GLY A 10 -20.85 43.34 -0.77
C GLY A 10 -21.52 43.42 0.62
N TYR A 11 -22.58 42.65 0.84
CA TYR A 11 -23.08 42.28 2.17
C TYR A 11 -23.46 40.80 2.13
N SER A 12 -22.82 39.97 2.96
CA SER A 12 -23.34 38.73 3.58
C SER A 12 -22.13 38.06 4.27
N SER A 13 -22.01 38.08 5.59
CA SER A 13 -22.71 37.23 6.59
C SER A 13 -21.83 36.05 7.00
N LEU A 14 -21.71 35.95 8.32
CA LEU A 14 -21.17 34.88 9.17
C LEU A 14 -21.43 33.46 8.64
N GLU A 15 -20.46 32.55 8.84
CA GLU A 15 -20.49 31.48 9.85
C GLU A 15 -19.18 30.66 9.78
N GLU A 16 -18.69 30.27 10.98
CA GLU A 16 -18.05 28.99 11.37
C GLU A 16 -17.05 28.35 10.36
N GLU A 17 -15.80 28.04 10.71
CA GLU A 17 -15.43 27.01 11.69
C GLU A 17 -13.96 27.19 12.12
N GLU A 18 -13.73 26.98 13.40
CA GLU A 18 -12.45 26.82 14.05
C GLU A 18 -11.84 25.46 13.62
N SER A 19 -11.02 25.44 12.57
CA SER A 19 -10.22 24.25 12.24
C SER A 19 -9.02 24.16 13.19
N GLU A 20 -9.21 23.53 14.34
CA GLU A 20 -8.10 22.99 15.15
C GLU A 20 -7.36 21.90 14.34
N GLU A 21 -6.33 22.29 13.59
CA GLU A 21 -5.38 21.33 13.01
C GLU A 21 -4.49 20.74 14.12
N PHE A 22 -4.96 19.67 14.73
CA PHE A 22 -4.16 18.78 15.57
C PHE A 22 -3.12 18.05 14.71
N PHE A 23 -1.90 18.59 14.64
CA PHE A 23 -0.75 17.82 14.17
C PHE A 23 -0.35 16.79 15.22
N PHE A 24 -0.69 15.51 14.97
CA PHE A 24 -0.15 14.37 15.70
C PHE A 24 1.36 14.25 15.43
N THR A 25 2.19 14.80 16.32
CA THR A 25 3.60 14.41 16.39
C THR A 25 3.68 13.03 17.04
N ALA A 26 4.08 12.02 16.27
CA ALA A 26 4.32 10.67 16.80
C ALA A 26 5.39 10.73 17.90
N ARG A 27 4.99 10.45 19.14
CA ARG A 27 5.89 10.31 20.29
C ARG A 27 6.74 9.05 20.13
N THR A 28 8.03 9.21 19.87
CA THR A 28 9.02 8.13 20.02
C THR A 28 9.61 8.18 21.43
N SER A 29 8.96 7.52 22.39
CA SER A 29 9.69 6.91 23.52
C SER A 29 10.22 5.56 23.00
N PHE A 30 11.44 5.10 23.24
CA PHE A 30 12.02 4.83 24.55
C PHE A 30 13.56 4.67 24.52
N PHE A 31 14.16 4.83 25.71
CA PHE A 31 15.41 4.26 26.26
C PHE A 31 16.73 5.07 26.23
N ARG A 32 17.12 5.44 27.46
CA ARG A 32 18.48 5.79 27.92
C ARG A 32 19.48 4.66 27.64
N ARG A 33 20.74 5.01 27.35
CA ARG A 33 21.93 4.14 27.49
C ARG A 33 22.96 4.78 28.43
N PRO A 34 23.61 4.02 29.33
CA PRO A 34 24.87 4.40 29.95
C PRO A 34 26.09 3.82 29.18
N PRO A 35 27.34 4.29 29.45
CA PRO A 35 28.51 3.98 28.64
C PRO A 35 29.34 2.81 29.19
N GLY A 36 30.00 2.03 28.32
CA GLY A 36 30.90 0.96 28.75
C GLY A 36 31.60 0.14 27.65
N LYS A 37 32.75 0.66 27.19
CA LYS A 37 34.03 0.00 26.83
C LYS A 37 34.13 -1.14 25.77
N THR A 38 34.82 -0.77 24.67
CA THR A 38 35.82 -1.48 23.83
C THR A 38 35.62 -2.90 23.26
N ARG A 39 35.47 -2.89 21.91
CA ARG A 39 35.88 -3.84 20.86
C ARG A 39 36.87 -4.95 21.23
N ALA A 40 36.49 -6.18 20.86
CA ALA A 40 37.33 -7.16 20.18
C ALA A 40 36.52 -7.80 19.04
N ALA A 41 37.11 -7.88 17.85
CA ALA A 41 36.48 -8.39 16.62
C ALA A 41 36.35 -9.92 16.63
N PRO A 42 35.45 -10.50 15.83
CA PRO A 42 35.69 -11.81 15.24
C PRO A 42 35.66 -11.79 13.71
N GLN A 43 36.55 -12.61 13.17
CA GLN A 43 36.72 -12.93 11.75
C GLN A 43 35.51 -13.67 11.20
N ASP A 44 35.03 -13.17 10.05
CA ASP A 44 34.79 -13.90 8.81
C ASP A 44 34.45 -15.40 8.90
N VAL A 45 33.16 -15.72 8.99
CA VAL A 45 32.49 -16.82 8.26
C VAL A 45 31.00 -16.43 8.14
N GLN A 46 30.63 -15.71 7.08
CA GLN A 46 29.22 -15.59 6.67
C GLN A 46 28.75 -16.95 6.12
N LYS A 47 28.40 -17.86 7.04
CA LYS A 47 27.41 -18.88 6.75
C LYS A 47 26.06 -18.22 6.97
N GLU A 48 25.54 -17.54 5.95
CA GLU A 48 24.15 -17.11 5.90
C GLU A 48 23.27 -18.36 6.03
N THR A 49 22.96 -18.71 7.28
CA THR A 49 21.93 -19.67 7.59
C THR A 49 20.65 -18.87 7.62
N GLU A 50 19.99 -18.74 6.46
CA GLU A 50 18.60 -18.30 6.42
C GLU A 50 17.82 -19.21 7.39
N PRO A 51 17.20 -18.67 8.45
CA PRO A 51 16.54 -19.51 9.43
C PRO A 51 15.31 -20.12 8.77
N HIS A 52 15.32 -21.44 8.54
CA HIS A 52 14.16 -22.32 8.32
C HIS A 52 12.81 -21.61 8.03
N LEU A 53 12.68 -20.95 6.87
CA LEU A 53 11.46 -20.20 6.48
C LEU A 53 10.43 -21.07 5.74
N TYR A 54 10.84 -22.29 5.36
CA TYR A 54 10.03 -23.22 4.58
C TYR A 54 9.92 -24.57 5.27
N LEU A 55 8.69 -25.09 5.32
CA LEU A 55 8.38 -26.44 5.80
C LEU A 55 9.21 -27.51 5.07
N SER A 56 9.61 -28.55 5.78
CA SER A 56 10.24 -29.74 5.21
C SER A 56 9.29 -30.49 4.27
N LYS A 57 9.80 -31.43 3.47
CA LYS A 57 8.95 -32.21 2.55
C LYS A 57 7.93 -33.05 3.30
N GLU A 58 8.33 -33.60 4.45
CA GLU A 58 7.49 -34.39 5.34
C GLU A 58 6.41 -33.52 5.96
N GLU A 59 6.78 -32.34 6.48
CA GLU A 59 5.83 -31.37 7.06
C GLU A 59 4.81 -30.86 6.02
N VAL A 60 5.26 -30.60 4.78
CA VAL A 60 4.37 -30.23 3.67
C VAL A 60 3.35 -31.34 3.41
N LYS A 61 3.78 -32.60 3.38
CA LYS A 61 2.90 -33.75 3.16
C LYS A 61 1.85 -33.86 4.27
N GLU A 62 2.27 -33.74 5.53
CA GLU A 62 1.37 -33.78 6.69
C GLU A 62 0.38 -32.60 6.67
N LYS A 63 0.86 -31.38 6.41
CA LYS A 63 -0.02 -30.21 6.27
C LYS A 63 -1.02 -30.37 5.15
N ILE A 64 -0.64 -30.93 3.99
CA ILE A 64 -1.55 -31.16 2.88
C ILE A 64 -2.63 -32.17 3.27
N GLN A 65 -2.27 -33.24 3.99
CA GLN A 65 -3.25 -34.20 4.51
C GLN A 65 -4.21 -33.54 5.50
N SER A 66 -3.70 -32.79 6.47
CA SER A 66 -4.52 -32.04 7.43
C SER A 66 -5.42 -31.01 6.74
N TYR A 67 -4.90 -30.30 5.74
CA TYR A 67 -5.65 -29.36 4.92
C TYR A 67 -6.81 -30.09 4.22
N ASN A 68 -6.50 -31.14 3.46
CA ASN A 68 -7.50 -31.89 2.68
C ASN A 68 -8.58 -32.58 3.52
N SER A 69 -8.27 -32.93 4.77
CA SER A 69 -9.24 -33.48 5.72
C SER A 69 -10.18 -32.42 6.30
N SER A 70 -9.75 -31.16 6.36
CA SER A 70 -10.52 -30.03 6.89
C SER A 70 -11.21 -29.19 5.82
N VAL A 71 -10.87 -29.40 4.55
CA VAL A 71 -11.53 -28.78 3.40
C VAL A 71 -12.98 -29.28 3.30
N THR A 72 -13.93 -28.34 3.29
CA THR A 72 -15.35 -28.62 3.13
C THR A 72 -15.81 -28.55 1.68
N ASP A 73 -15.07 -27.87 0.81
CA ASP A 73 -15.36 -27.78 -0.62
C ASP A 73 -14.54 -28.82 -1.43
N LYS A 74 -14.54 -28.73 -2.75
CA LYS A 74 -13.75 -29.64 -3.61
C LYS A 74 -12.32 -29.12 -3.87
N LEU A 75 -11.90 -28.04 -3.21
CA LEU A 75 -10.67 -27.32 -3.51
C LEU A 75 -9.48 -27.84 -2.68
N LYS A 76 -9.13 -29.10 -2.94
CA LYS A 76 -8.04 -29.80 -2.26
C LYS A 76 -6.67 -29.44 -2.85
N MET A 77 -5.62 -29.71 -2.08
CA MET A 77 -4.24 -29.64 -2.52
C MET A 77 -3.71 -31.02 -2.92
N THR A 78 -2.86 -31.06 -3.94
CA THR A 78 -2.27 -32.30 -4.46
C THR A 78 -0.76 -32.17 -4.43
N LEU A 79 -0.07 -33.13 -3.81
CA LEU A 79 1.39 -33.22 -3.82
C LEU A 79 1.85 -34.07 -4.99
N ASN A 80 2.70 -33.53 -5.86
CA ASN A 80 3.27 -34.27 -6.99
C ASN A 80 4.58 -34.97 -6.59
N ALA A 81 4.98 -35.97 -7.38
CA ALA A 81 6.19 -36.76 -7.14
C ALA A 81 7.50 -35.93 -7.15
N ASN A 82 7.50 -34.80 -7.85
CA ASN A 82 8.63 -33.85 -7.89
C ASN A 82 8.73 -32.97 -6.63
N GLY A 83 7.82 -33.13 -5.65
CA GLY A 83 7.77 -32.33 -4.43
C GLY A 83 7.06 -30.98 -4.57
N ILE A 84 6.58 -30.64 -5.77
CA ILE A 84 5.74 -29.46 -6.00
C ILE A 84 4.30 -29.84 -5.68
N TYR A 85 3.62 -29.04 -4.88
CA TYR A 85 2.19 -29.22 -4.65
C TYR A 85 1.38 -28.16 -5.40
N THR A 86 0.17 -28.53 -5.80
CA THR A 86 -0.79 -27.63 -6.42
C THR A 86 -2.04 -27.53 -5.58
N GLY A 87 -2.82 -26.48 -5.78
CA GLY A 87 -4.05 -26.26 -5.07
C GLY A 87 -4.72 -24.99 -5.50
N PHE A 88 -5.74 -24.58 -4.75
CA PHE A 88 -6.55 -23.44 -5.10
C PHE A 88 -6.39 -22.31 -4.11
N ILE A 89 -6.43 -21.08 -4.63
CA ILE A 89 -6.60 -19.87 -3.83
C ILE A 89 -7.79 -19.08 -4.35
N LYS A 90 -8.50 -18.41 -3.44
CA LYS A 90 -9.55 -17.45 -3.76
C LYS A 90 -8.98 -16.05 -3.54
N VAL A 91 -9.04 -15.22 -4.57
CA VAL A 91 -8.59 -13.82 -4.52
C VAL A 91 -9.79 -12.93 -4.79
N GLN A 92 -10.11 -12.08 -3.83
CA GLN A 92 -11.11 -11.04 -4.00
C GLN A 92 -10.50 -9.88 -4.79
N MET A 93 -11.16 -9.47 -5.86
CA MET A 93 -10.77 -8.35 -6.71
C MET A 93 -11.46 -7.10 -6.17
N GLU A 94 -10.70 -6.18 -5.58
CA GLU A 94 -11.17 -4.85 -5.13
C GLU A 94 -10.43 -3.81 -5.99
N LEU A 95 -10.88 -3.66 -7.24
CA LEU A 95 -10.29 -2.73 -8.22
C LEU A 95 -11.25 -1.56 -8.47
N CYS A 96 -10.75 -0.32 -8.35
CA CYS A 96 -11.54 0.89 -8.56
C CYS A 96 -11.62 1.33 -10.04
N ARG A 97 -10.94 0.64 -10.95
CA ARG A 97 -10.71 1.15 -12.32
C ARG A 97 -11.77 0.76 -13.34
N PRO A 98 -12.04 1.62 -14.32
CA PRO A 98 -12.63 1.20 -15.58
C PRO A 98 -11.66 0.26 -16.30
N ILE A 99 -12.06 -1.00 -16.51
CA ILE A 99 -11.28 -1.95 -17.30
C ILE A 99 -11.37 -1.53 -18.77
N THR A 100 -10.22 -1.21 -19.37
CA THR A 100 -10.08 -1.10 -20.82
C THR A 100 -10.03 -2.51 -21.43
N VAL A 101 -11.20 -3.05 -21.73
CA VAL A 101 -11.30 -4.35 -22.42
C VAL A 101 -10.86 -4.14 -23.88
N GLN A 102 -9.76 -4.76 -24.29
CA GLN A 102 -9.48 -4.89 -25.73
C GLN A 102 -10.56 -5.79 -26.33
N SER A 103 -11.46 -5.22 -27.13
CA SER A 103 -12.44 -6.01 -27.87
C SER A 103 -11.71 -6.99 -28.78
N SER A 104 -12.10 -8.27 -28.71
CA SER A 104 -11.60 -9.28 -29.64
C SER A 104 -11.89 -8.82 -31.06
N GLN A 105 -10.86 -8.58 -31.86
CA GLN A 105 -11.00 -8.24 -33.27
C GLN A 105 -11.65 -9.41 -34.03
N SER A 106 -12.97 -9.39 -34.15
CA SER A 106 -13.65 -10.05 -35.26
C SER A 106 -13.35 -9.26 -36.53
N GLN A 107 -12.74 -9.94 -37.51
CA GLN A 107 -12.41 -9.41 -38.83
C GLN A 107 -13.59 -8.63 -39.44
N GLY A 108 -13.44 -7.33 -39.59
CA GLY A 108 -14.41 -6.45 -40.24
C GLY A 108 -13.82 -5.05 -40.39
N ARG A 109 -13.69 -4.61 -41.64
CA ARG A 109 -13.13 -3.31 -42.03
C ARG A 109 -13.91 -2.15 -41.40
N CYS A 110 -13.20 -1.03 -41.25
CA CYS A 110 -13.67 0.38 -41.19
C CYS A 110 -13.46 1.11 -39.85
N ALA A 111 -12.84 2.28 -40.00
CA ALA A 111 -12.88 3.49 -39.16
C ALA A 111 -12.13 3.49 -37.82
N HIS A 112 -11.21 4.47 -37.73
CA HIS A 112 -10.77 5.08 -36.48
C HIS A 112 -11.95 5.36 -35.55
N SER A 113 -11.98 4.67 -34.40
CA SER A 113 -12.80 5.07 -33.26
C SER A 113 -12.06 4.63 -32.00
N ASN A 114 -11.55 5.60 -31.25
CA ASN A 114 -11.04 5.41 -29.89
C ASN A 114 -12.23 5.06 -28.98
N ASN A 115 -12.76 3.84 -29.11
CA ASN A 115 -13.85 3.35 -28.27
C ASN A 115 -13.27 2.61 -27.06
N GLU A 116 -12.52 3.35 -26.24
CA GLU A 116 -12.17 2.95 -24.87
C GLU A 116 -13.45 3.03 -24.02
N THR A 117 -14.27 1.99 -24.09
CA THR A 117 -15.46 1.87 -23.24
C THR A 117 -15.03 1.37 -21.87
N ALA A 118 -15.07 2.28 -20.90
CA ALA A 118 -14.82 2.02 -19.49
C ALA A 118 -15.88 1.07 -18.92
N PHE A 119 -15.55 -0.21 -18.74
CA PHE A 119 -16.42 -1.16 -18.03
C PHE A 119 -15.93 -1.35 -16.60
N TYR A 120 -16.82 -1.15 -15.63
CA TYR A 120 -16.52 -1.39 -14.21
C TYR A 120 -16.56 -2.91 -13.93
N LEU A 121 -15.51 -3.44 -13.30
CA LEU A 121 -15.62 -4.75 -12.68
C LEU A 121 -16.57 -4.60 -11.48
N PRO A 122 -17.60 -5.47 -11.31
CA PRO A 122 -18.41 -5.44 -10.11
C PRO A 122 -17.53 -5.60 -8.87
N ASP A 123 -17.75 -4.74 -7.88
CA ASP A 123 -16.98 -4.76 -6.63
C ASP A 123 -17.09 -6.14 -5.94
N GLY A 124 -15.97 -6.60 -5.40
CA GLY A 124 -15.92 -7.86 -4.65
C GLY A 124 -15.96 -9.14 -5.49
N CYS A 125 -15.63 -9.10 -6.79
CA CYS A 125 -15.52 -10.32 -7.60
C CYS A 125 -14.46 -11.28 -7.02
N VAL A 126 -14.84 -12.51 -6.68
CA VAL A 126 -13.91 -13.53 -6.17
C VAL A 126 -13.45 -14.44 -7.31
N ASN A 127 -12.15 -14.45 -7.58
CA ASN A 127 -11.54 -15.33 -8.57
C ASN A 127 -10.86 -16.52 -7.89
N THR A 128 -11.22 -17.74 -8.30
CA THR A 128 -10.57 -18.97 -7.83
C THR A 128 -9.50 -19.38 -8.84
N LEU A 129 -8.25 -19.44 -8.39
CA LEU A 129 -7.10 -19.82 -9.21
C LEU A 129 -6.59 -21.19 -8.78
N HIS A 130 -6.25 -22.04 -9.75
CA HIS A 130 -5.45 -23.24 -9.51
C HIS A 130 -3.98 -22.92 -9.78
N ILE A 131 -3.15 -23.01 -8.75
CA ILE A 131 -1.73 -22.62 -8.80
C ILE A 131 -0.84 -23.70 -8.17
N SER A 132 0.45 -23.59 -8.40
CA SER A 132 1.49 -24.44 -7.81
C SER A 132 2.21 -23.75 -6.66
N SER A 133 2.95 -24.52 -5.88
CA SER A 133 3.75 -24.04 -4.75
C SER A 133 4.92 -23.15 -5.15
N THR A 134 5.27 -23.09 -6.44
CA THR A 134 6.33 -22.23 -6.98
C THR A 134 5.81 -20.90 -7.47
N ASN A 135 4.49 -20.74 -7.67
CA ASN A 135 3.94 -19.49 -8.15
C ASN A 135 4.13 -18.36 -7.13
N THR A 136 4.64 -17.25 -7.62
CA THR A 136 4.92 -16.05 -6.82
C THR A 136 3.70 -15.12 -6.79
N VAL A 137 3.68 -14.19 -5.83
CA VAL A 137 2.66 -13.13 -5.77
C VAL A 137 2.62 -12.34 -7.08
N ARG A 138 3.80 -11.99 -7.63
CA ARG A 138 3.89 -11.26 -8.90
C ARG A 138 3.21 -11.99 -10.06
N GLU A 139 3.49 -13.28 -10.23
CA GLU A 139 2.86 -14.10 -11.28
C GLU A 139 1.35 -14.19 -11.10
N VAL A 140 0.88 -14.28 -9.85
CA VAL A 140 -0.55 -14.31 -9.53
C VAL A 140 -1.22 -12.99 -9.91
N ILE A 141 -0.59 -11.85 -9.60
CA ILE A 141 -1.07 -10.52 -9.99
C ILE A 141 -1.15 -10.43 -11.53
N GLU A 142 -0.06 -10.73 -12.23
CA GLU A 142 0.01 -10.68 -13.70
C GLU A 142 -1.06 -11.58 -14.36
N ALA A 143 -1.25 -12.80 -13.84
CA ALA A 143 -2.26 -13.73 -14.33
C ALA A 143 -3.70 -13.23 -14.11
N LEU A 144 -3.97 -12.62 -12.94
CA LEU A 144 -5.27 -12.04 -12.64
C LEU A 144 -5.58 -10.85 -13.55
N LEU A 145 -4.66 -9.91 -13.68
CA LEU A 145 -4.83 -8.73 -14.53
C LEU A 145 -5.07 -9.12 -15.99
N LYS A 146 -4.28 -10.08 -16.51
CA LYS A 146 -4.47 -10.62 -17.86
C LYS A 146 -5.84 -11.27 -18.03
N LYS A 147 -6.30 -12.05 -17.05
CA LYS A 147 -7.60 -12.73 -17.09
C LYS A 147 -8.77 -11.75 -17.10
N PHE A 148 -8.63 -10.61 -16.43
CA PHE A 148 -9.64 -9.54 -16.41
C PHE A 148 -9.39 -8.44 -17.45
N PHE A 149 -8.47 -8.63 -18.40
CA PHE A 149 -8.14 -7.66 -19.46
C PHE A 149 -7.77 -6.27 -18.92
N VAL A 150 -7.13 -6.21 -17.74
CA VAL A 150 -6.64 -4.95 -17.17
C VAL A 150 -5.34 -4.59 -17.88
N ALA A 151 -5.34 -3.49 -18.63
CA ALA A 151 -4.17 -3.03 -19.39
C ALA A 151 -3.14 -2.23 -18.56
N ASP A 152 -3.45 -1.95 -17.29
CA ASP A 152 -2.57 -1.23 -16.39
C ASP A 152 -1.29 -2.00 -16.02
N ASN A 153 -0.26 -1.24 -15.63
CA ASN A 153 1.00 -1.82 -15.17
C ASN A 153 0.77 -2.69 -13.91
N PRO A 154 1.20 -3.96 -13.87
CA PRO A 154 1.07 -4.84 -12.71
C PRO A 154 1.66 -4.24 -11.42
N ALA A 155 2.67 -3.37 -11.52
CA ALA A 155 3.27 -2.68 -10.38
C ALA A 155 2.31 -1.72 -9.65
N LYS A 156 1.18 -1.33 -10.27
CA LYS A 156 0.14 -0.54 -9.61
C LYS A 156 -0.76 -1.38 -8.71
N PHE A 157 -0.64 -2.70 -8.76
CA PHE A 157 -1.49 -3.60 -7.99
C PHE A 157 -0.65 -4.33 -6.95
N ALA A 158 -1.28 -4.64 -5.84
CA ALA A 158 -0.66 -5.43 -4.78
C ALA A 158 -1.65 -6.47 -4.27
N LEU A 159 -1.12 -7.66 -3.99
CA LEU A 159 -1.87 -8.72 -3.34
C LEU A 159 -1.71 -8.56 -1.83
N TYR A 160 -2.83 -8.50 -1.12
CA TYR A 160 -2.87 -8.41 0.33
C TYR A 160 -3.33 -9.73 0.93
N LYS A 161 -2.76 -10.09 2.07
CA LYS A 161 -3.35 -11.09 2.98
C LYS A 161 -4.22 -10.40 4.01
N ARG A 162 -5.41 -10.92 4.24
CA ARG A 162 -6.33 -10.52 5.29
C ARG A 162 -6.45 -11.65 6.30
N CYS A 163 -6.11 -11.42 7.56
CA CYS A 163 -6.12 -12.41 8.63
C CYS A 163 -6.91 -11.88 9.83
N HIS A 164 -7.68 -12.74 10.50
CA HIS A 164 -8.35 -12.40 11.75
C HIS A 164 -7.44 -12.74 12.94
N LYS A 165 -7.23 -11.78 13.84
CA LYS A 165 -6.53 -11.99 15.11
C LYS A 165 -7.21 -11.14 16.19
N GLU A 166 -7.55 -11.75 17.33
CA GLU A 166 -8.12 -11.04 18.50
C GLU A 166 -9.35 -10.16 18.16
N ASP A 167 -10.25 -10.69 17.32
CA ASP A 167 -11.47 -10.00 16.84
C ASP A 167 -11.22 -8.77 15.92
N GLN A 168 -9.96 -8.52 15.53
CA GLN A 168 -9.58 -7.50 14.54
C GLN A 168 -9.12 -8.13 13.23
N VAL A 169 -9.41 -7.45 12.13
CA VAL A 169 -9.03 -7.85 10.77
C VAL A 169 -7.75 -7.12 10.36
N TYR A 170 -6.65 -7.85 10.28
CA TYR A 170 -5.36 -7.33 9.82
C TYR A 170 -5.23 -7.54 8.31
N THR A 171 -4.80 -6.51 7.60
CA THR A 171 -4.48 -6.59 6.17
C THR A 171 -3.03 -6.19 5.95
N CYS A 172 -2.25 -7.05 5.28
CA CYS A 172 -0.83 -6.81 5.00
C CYS A 172 -0.53 -7.03 3.52
N LYS A 173 0.27 -6.14 2.93
CA LYS A 173 0.80 -6.30 1.56
C LYS A 173 1.75 -7.50 1.54
N LEU A 174 1.59 -8.36 0.54
CA LEU A 174 2.51 -9.45 0.27
C LEU A 174 3.65 -8.95 -0.61
N SER A 175 4.86 -9.46 -0.37
CA SER A 175 6.01 -9.24 -1.24
C SER A 175 5.86 -10.02 -2.54
N ASP A 176 6.34 -9.45 -3.65
CA ASP A 176 6.31 -10.06 -4.98
C ASP A 176 6.90 -11.47 -5.03
N ARG A 177 7.87 -11.78 -4.15
CA ARG A 177 8.57 -13.08 -4.08
C ARG A 177 7.88 -14.12 -3.20
N GLU A 178 6.90 -13.71 -2.39
CA GLU A 178 6.16 -14.65 -1.54
C GLU A 178 5.33 -15.63 -2.39
N ARG A 179 4.95 -16.75 -1.78
CA ARG A 179 4.23 -17.86 -2.42
C ARG A 179 2.83 -17.99 -1.83
N PRO A 180 1.77 -17.49 -2.51
CA PRO A 180 0.42 -17.47 -1.95
C PRO A 180 -0.13 -18.85 -1.58
N LEU A 181 0.20 -19.89 -2.36
CA LEU A 181 -0.25 -21.26 -2.05
C LEU A 181 0.38 -21.81 -0.76
N TYR A 182 1.64 -21.45 -0.49
CA TYR A 182 2.31 -21.82 0.76
C TYR A 182 1.63 -21.15 1.95
N LEU A 183 1.33 -19.85 1.86
CA LEU A 183 0.61 -19.13 2.91
C LEU A 183 -0.77 -19.76 3.18
N ARG A 184 -1.48 -20.16 2.10
CA ARG A 184 -2.75 -20.89 2.22
C ARG A 184 -2.59 -22.24 2.92
N LEU A 185 -1.57 -23.02 2.57
CA LEU A 185 -1.30 -24.30 3.21
C LEU A 185 -1.00 -24.14 4.70
N VAL A 186 -0.23 -23.12 5.07
CA VAL A 186 0.13 -22.85 6.47
C VAL A 186 -1.07 -22.40 7.29
N ALA A 187 -1.92 -21.53 6.74
CA ALA A 187 -3.10 -20.99 7.42
C ALA A 187 -4.30 -21.96 7.45
N GLY A 188 -4.39 -22.89 6.50
CA GLY A 188 -5.51 -23.82 6.37
C GLY A 188 -6.62 -23.34 5.41
N PRO A 189 -7.68 -24.16 5.23
CA PRO A 189 -8.70 -23.93 4.21
C PRO A 189 -9.73 -22.87 4.57
N ARG A 190 -9.80 -22.44 5.84
CA ARG A 190 -10.79 -21.47 6.31
C ARG A 190 -10.47 -20.07 5.79
N THR A 191 -11.42 -19.44 5.09
CA THR A 191 -11.29 -18.07 4.57
C THR A 191 -11.21 -17.02 5.68
N GLU A 192 -11.78 -17.30 6.85
CA GLU A 192 -11.69 -16.44 8.05
C GLU A 192 -10.25 -16.31 8.56
N MET A 193 -9.46 -17.38 8.47
CA MET A 193 -8.07 -17.37 8.93
C MET A 193 -7.17 -16.60 7.98
N LEU A 194 -7.42 -16.74 6.68
CA LEU A 194 -6.66 -16.06 5.64
C LEU A 194 -7.57 -15.84 4.44
N SER A 195 -7.61 -14.61 3.93
CA SER A 195 -8.20 -14.25 2.64
C SER A 195 -7.18 -13.47 1.82
N PHE A 196 -7.26 -13.57 0.49
CA PHE A 196 -6.40 -12.81 -0.41
C PHE A 196 -7.22 -11.75 -1.12
N VAL A 197 -6.69 -10.54 -1.20
CA VAL A 197 -7.38 -9.40 -1.81
C VAL A 197 -6.40 -8.72 -2.76
N LEU A 198 -6.77 -8.62 -4.03
CA LEU A 198 -6.04 -7.82 -4.99
C LEU A 198 -6.62 -6.40 -4.96
N ARG A 199 -5.78 -5.43 -4.62
CA ARG A 199 -6.14 -4.02 -4.63
C ARG A 199 -5.23 -3.25 -5.57
N GLU A 200 -5.78 -2.17 -6.09
CA GLU A 200 -4.93 -1.10 -6.61
C GLU A 200 -4.18 -0.47 -5.43
N HIS A 201 -2.85 -0.42 -5.55
CA HIS A 201 -2.01 0.32 -4.65
C HIS A 201 -1.95 1.76 -5.18
N GLU A 202 -2.97 2.55 -4.86
CA GLU A 202 -2.91 4.00 -5.06
C GLU A 202 -1.72 4.53 -4.27
N THR A 203 -0.91 5.30 -5.00
CA THR A 203 0.47 5.64 -4.68
C THR A 203 0.57 6.42 -3.37
N GLY A 204 1.17 5.82 -2.36
CA GLY A 204 1.61 6.49 -1.14
C GLY A 204 2.95 5.95 -0.62
N GLU A 205 3.21 4.65 -0.83
CA GLU A 205 4.53 4.06 -0.64
C GLU A 205 5.31 4.13 -1.95
N VAL A 206 6.22 5.10 -2.03
CA VAL A 206 7.23 5.16 -3.09
C VAL A 206 8.13 3.92 -2.95
N MET A 207 8.23 3.11 -4.00
CA MET A 207 9.14 1.96 -4.06
C MET A 207 10.59 2.47 -4.18
N TRP A 208 11.18 2.89 -3.05
CA TRP A 208 12.50 3.51 -3.01
C TRP A 208 13.61 2.62 -3.61
N GLU A 209 13.46 1.29 -3.52
CA GLU A 209 14.37 0.31 -4.12
C GLU A 209 14.41 0.33 -5.66
N ALA A 210 13.41 0.93 -6.32
CA ALA A 210 13.36 1.04 -7.77
C ALA A 210 14.15 2.24 -8.33
N PHE A 211 14.61 3.14 -7.46
CA PHE A 211 15.40 4.31 -7.84
C PHE A 211 16.89 4.04 -7.65
N THR A 212 17.70 4.61 -8.53
CA THR A 212 19.15 4.56 -8.41
C THR A 212 19.63 5.42 -7.23
N ILE A 213 20.81 5.11 -6.70
CA ILE A 213 21.41 5.88 -5.58
C ILE A 213 21.45 7.39 -5.86
N PRO A 214 21.82 7.87 -7.07
CA PRO A 214 21.78 9.30 -7.38
C PRO A 214 20.37 9.91 -7.36
N GLU A 215 19.35 9.17 -7.78
CA GLU A 215 17.96 9.64 -7.72
C GLU A 215 17.48 9.76 -6.28
N LEU A 216 17.80 8.78 -5.43
CA LEU A 216 17.53 8.82 -3.99
C LEU A 216 18.18 10.02 -3.31
N GLN A 217 19.45 10.30 -3.64
CA GLN A 217 20.16 11.49 -3.14
C GLN A 217 19.50 12.79 -3.60
N ASN A 218 18.95 12.82 -4.82
CA ASN A 218 18.23 13.98 -5.32
C ASN A 218 16.92 14.21 -4.54
N PHE A 219 16.18 13.14 -4.24
CA PHE A 219 14.97 13.25 -3.42
C PHE A 219 15.27 13.78 -2.02
N LEU A 220 16.33 13.29 -1.35
CA LEU A 220 16.76 13.83 -0.06
C LEU A 220 17.07 15.33 -0.13
N ARG A 221 17.81 15.75 -1.15
CA ARG A 221 18.14 17.17 -1.35
C ARG A 221 16.91 18.06 -1.59
N ILE A 222 15.90 17.54 -2.28
CA ILE A 222 14.62 18.25 -2.50
C ILE A 222 13.89 18.42 -1.16
N LEU A 223 13.81 17.34 -0.38
CA LEU A 223 13.17 17.34 0.94
C LEU A 223 13.86 18.30 1.91
N ASP A 224 15.19 18.29 1.99
CA ASP A 224 15.96 19.22 2.83
C ASP A 224 15.67 20.68 2.48
N LYS A 225 15.55 20.97 1.18
CA LYS A 225 15.24 22.31 0.69
C LYS A 225 13.83 22.72 1.10
N GLU A 226 12.85 21.84 0.89
CA GLU A 226 11.44 22.08 1.23
C GLU A 226 11.26 22.26 2.75
N GLU A 227 11.90 21.40 3.56
CA GLU A 227 11.90 21.53 5.02
C GLU A 227 12.46 22.89 5.47
N ASN A 228 13.60 23.32 4.91
CA ASN A 228 14.17 24.60 5.25
C ASN A 228 13.25 25.76 4.83
N GLU A 229 12.61 25.69 3.66
CA GLU A 229 11.63 26.68 3.22
C GLU A 229 10.44 26.79 4.19
N GLN A 230 9.88 25.65 4.61
CA GLN A 230 8.80 25.60 5.60
C GLN A 230 9.23 26.17 6.95
N LEU A 231 10.45 25.86 7.40
CA LEU A 231 11.01 26.37 8.64
C LEU A 231 11.16 27.89 8.59
N GLN A 232 11.60 28.46 7.46
CA GLN A 232 11.66 29.92 7.29
C GLN A 232 10.28 30.58 7.30
N ILE A 233 9.29 29.97 6.64
CA ILE A 233 7.90 30.45 6.67
C ILE A 233 7.39 30.46 8.12
N LEU A 234 7.60 29.38 8.86
CA LEU A 234 7.18 29.23 10.23
C LEU A 234 7.85 30.29 11.14
N LYS A 235 9.17 30.47 11.01
CA LYS A 235 9.92 31.50 11.74
C LYS A 235 9.37 32.90 11.48
N LYS A 236 9.09 33.25 10.22
CA LYS A 236 8.51 34.56 9.87
C LYS A 236 7.14 34.74 10.50
N ARG A 237 6.29 33.70 10.49
CA ARG A 237 4.96 33.74 11.11
C ARG A 237 5.05 33.95 12.63
N TYR A 238 5.95 33.24 13.30
CA TYR A 238 6.17 33.41 14.74
C TYR A 238 6.75 34.79 15.07
N ALA A 239 7.69 35.29 14.28
CA ALA A 239 8.24 36.64 14.46
C ALA A 239 7.14 37.70 14.34
N ALA A 240 6.33 37.65 13.27
CA ALA A 240 5.22 38.57 13.08
C ALA A 240 4.16 38.48 14.19
N TYR A 241 3.90 37.28 14.71
CA TYR A 241 2.98 37.09 15.84
C TYR A 241 3.55 37.67 17.14
N ARG A 242 4.84 37.46 17.39
CA ARG A 242 5.54 38.04 18.54
C ARG A 242 5.52 39.56 18.50
N ASP A 243 5.80 40.17 17.34
CA ASP A 243 5.82 41.62 17.19
C ASP A 243 4.43 42.22 17.50
N LYS A 244 3.34 41.57 17.05
CA LYS A 244 1.96 41.95 17.39
C LYS A 244 1.64 41.84 18.89
N LEU A 245 2.15 40.79 19.54
CA LEU A 245 2.01 40.59 20.99
C LEU A 245 2.75 41.69 21.78
N GLU A 246 3.97 42.04 21.37
CA GLU A 246 4.76 43.10 21.97
C GLU A 246 4.09 44.48 21.80
N GLU A 247 3.51 44.77 20.63
CA GLU A 247 2.72 45.98 20.39
C GLU A 247 1.49 46.04 21.30
N ALA A 248 0.75 44.94 21.42
CA ALA A 248 -0.43 44.87 22.30
C ALA A 248 -0.06 45.08 23.78
N LEU A 249 1.06 44.51 24.24
CA LEU A 249 1.56 44.70 25.61
C LEU A 249 2.04 46.14 25.85
N GLY A 250 2.73 46.75 24.87
CA GLY A 250 3.16 48.15 24.94
C GLY A 250 2.00 49.15 24.99
N GLY A 251 0.86 48.81 24.37
CA GLY A 251 -0.36 49.62 24.41
C GLY A 251 -1.07 49.66 25.77
N VAL A 252 -0.77 48.72 26.68
CA VAL A 252 -1.40 48.61 28.01
C VAL A 252 -0.72 49.50 29.07
N TRP A 253 0.52 49.97 28.83
CA TRP A 253 1.20 50.94 29.70
C TRP A 253 1.02 52.38 29.22
N LYS A 254 -0.15 52.95 29.51
CA LYS A 254 -0.29 54.41 29.66
C LYS A 254 -0.69 54.70 31.12
N PRO A 255 0.24 55.20 31.96
CA PRO A 255 -0.15 55.78 33.24
C PRO A 255 -0.97 57.05 32.95
N GLY A 256 -2.16 57.14 33.55
CA GLY A 256 -2.99 58.34 33.54
C GLY A 256 -2.39 59.50 34.32
#